data_AF-A0A0D7AUS6-F1
#
_entry.id   AF-A0A0D7AUS6-F1
#
_cell.length_a   1.000
_cell.length_b   1.000
_cell.length_c   1.000
_cell.angle_alpha   90.00
_cell.angle_beta   90.00
_cell.angle_gamma   90.00
#
_symmetry.space_group_name_H-M   'P 1'
#
loop_
_entity.id
_entity.type
_entity.pdbx_description
1 polymer ?
#
loop_
_entity_poly.entity_id
_entity_poly.type
_entity_poly.pdbx_seq_one_letter_code
_entity_poly.pdbx_strand_id
1 'polypeptide(L)' 'MFFSQDWRERIKTENPDASFGEVGKLLGAKWKELDEDEKKPYVDQATKDKERAEEQKAAYEKKSARSSGEDDNGDEDD' A
#
# COMPACT_ATOMS: atom_id res chain seq x y z
N MET A 1 -3.88 -2.51 -1.68
CA MET A 1 -3.12 -3.35 -2.64
C MET A 1 -3.70 -4.75 -2.60
N PHE A 2 -4.31 -5.21 -3.70
CA PHE A 2 -4.99 -6.52 -3.76
C PHE A 2 -4.01 -7.69 -3.64
N PHE A 3 -2.96 -7.69 -4.48
CA PHE A 3 -1.89 -8.69 -4.46
C PHE A 3 -1.24 -8.83 -3.08
N SER A 4 -0.81 -7.70 -2.50
CA SER A 4 -0.10 -7.71 -1.22
C SER A 4 -0.96 -8.20 -0.05
N GLN A 5 -2.29 -8.13 -0.13
CA GLN A 5 -3.15 -8.66 0.93
C GLN A 5 -3.29 -10.17 0.82
N ASP A 6 -3.62 -10.68 -0.37
CA ASP A 6 -3.75 -12.12 -0.62
C ASP A 6 -2.45 -12.88 -0.35
N TRP A 7 -1.32 -12.32 -0.80
CA TRP A 7 -0.03 -12.97 -0.64
C TRP A 7 0.57 -12.79 0.73
N ARG A 8 0.27 -11.69 1.44
CA ARG A 8 0.85 -11.49 2.78
C ARG A 8 0.35 -12.53 3.76
N GLU A 9 -0.93 -12.89 3.67
CA GLU A 9 -1.49 -13.93 4.52
C GLU A 9 -0.86 -15.29 4.19
N ARG A 10 -0.77 -15.64 2.90
CA ARG A 10 -0.11 -16.87 2.45
C ARG A 10 1.36 -16.96 2.88
N ILE A 11 2.15 -15.92 2.62
CA ILE A 11 3.57 -15.89 2.99
C ILE A 11 3.74 -15.98 4.51
N LYS A 12 2.84 -15.36 5.29
CA LYS A 12 2.87 -15.44 6.75
C LYS A 12 2.42 -16.81 7.27
N THR A 13 1.51 -17.49 6.57
CA THR A 13 1.14 -18.88 6.88
C THR A 13 2.27 -19.85 6.54
N GLU A 14 2.94 -19.66 5.41
CA GLU A 14 4.10 -20.47 4.99
C GLU A 14 5.36 -20.15 5.83
N ASN A 15 5.50 -18.92 6.28
CA ASN A 15 6.63 -18.42 7.06
C ASN A 15 6.11 -17.71 8.33
N PRO A 16 5.58 -18.46 9.32
CA PRO A 16 5.05 -17.88 10.54
C PRO A 16 6.12 -17.17 11.38
N ASP A 17 7.39 -17.55 11.22
CA ASP A 17 8.54 -16.92 11.87
C ASP A 17 9.08 -15.69 11.11
N ALA A 18 8.62 -15.44 9.87
CA ALA A 18 9.10 -14.32 9.09
C ALA A 18 8.62 -13.00 9.69
N SER A 19 9.57 -12.09 9.89
CA SER A 19 9.28 -10.72 10.33
C SER A 19 8.51 -9.94 9.26
N PHE A 20 7.79 -8.89 9.66
CA PHE A 20 7.07 -8.05 8.69
C PHE A 20 7.96 -7.52 7.55
N GLY A 21 9.23 -7.20 7.86
CA GLY A 21 10.21 -6.77 6.86
C GLY A 21 10.58 -7.88 5.87
N GLU A 22 10.72 -9.12 6.33
CA GLU A 22 10.96 -10.28 5.46
C GLU A 22 9.74 -10.62 4.61
N VAL A 23 8.54 -10.59 5.20
CA VAL A 23 7.29 -10.78 4.46
C VAL A 23 7.18 -9.75 3.34
N GLY A 24 7.52 -8.48 3.59
CA GLY A 24 7.56 -7.43 2.58
C GLY A 24 8.58 -7.70 1.46
N LYS A 25 9.79 -8.17 1.80
CA LYS A 25 10.81 -8.56 0.82
C LYS A 25 10.35 -9.74 -0.04
N LEU A 26 9.77 -10.77 0.58
CA LEU A 26 9.25 -11.95 -0.11
C LEU A 26 8.07 -11.57 -1.04
N LEU A 27 7.18 -10.70 -0.58
CA LEU A 27 6.08 -10.16 -1.40
C LEU A 27 6.62 -9.45 -2.66
N GLY A 28 7.64 -8.60 -2.50
CA GLY A 28 8.25 -7.86 -3.59
C GLY A 28 9.01 -8.76 -4.56
N ALA A 29 9.71 -9.77 -4.05
CA ALA A 29 10.35 -10.79 -4.86
C ALA A 29 9.31 -11.59 -5.65
N LYS A 30 8.23 -12.02 -4.99
CA LYS A 30 7.15 -12.79 -5.62
C LYS A 30 6.42 -11.98 -6.67
N TRP A 31 6.16 -10.71 -6.38
CA TRP A 31 5.64 -9.78 -7.37
C TRP A 31 6.57 -9.70 -8.57
N LYS A 32 7.89 -9.61 -8.40
CA LYS A 32 8.81 -9.59 -9.56
C LYS A 32 8.82 -10.91 -10.32
N GLU A 33 8.71 -12.05 -9.64
CA GLU A 33 8.66 -13.38 -10.25
C GLU A 33 7.40 -13.64 -11.07
N LEU A 34 6.25 -13.05 -10.72
CA LEU A 34 5.01 -13.26 -11.48
C LEU A 34 5.14 -12.76 -12.91
N ASP A 35 4.54 -13.48 -13.85
CA ASP A 35 4.50 -13.04 -15.24
C ASP A 35 3.56 -11.84 -15.44
N GLU A 36 3.74 -11.13 -16.56
CA GLU A 36 2.91 -9.97 -16.89
C GLU A 36 1.42 -10.35 -16.97
N ASP A 37 1.09 -11.55 -17.45
CA ASP A 37 -0.28 -12.06 -17.50
C ASP A 37 -0.90 -12.28 -16.11
N GLU A 38 -0.10 -12.75 -15.15
CA GLU A 38 -0.55 -12.96 -13.77
C GLU A 38 -0.66 -11.64 -13.01
N LYS A 39 0.25 -10.69 -13.29
CA LYS A 39 0.21 -9.32 -12.77
C LYS A 39 -0.96 -8.53 -13.33
N LYS A 40 -1.32 -8.74 -14.59
CA LYS A 40 -2.31 -7.96 -15.34
C LYS A 40 -3.62 -7.73 -14.58
N PRO A 41 -4.32 -8.75 -14.04
CA PRO A 41 -5.54 -8.52 -13.27
C PRO A 41 -5.30 -7.68 -12.01
N TYR A 42 -4.18 -7.91 -11.29
CA TYR A 42 -3.85 -7.14 -10.10
C TYR A 42 -3.45 -5.70 -10.42
N VAL A 43 -2.73 -5.47 -11.52
CA VAL A 43 -2.34 -4.14 -12.00
C VAL A 43 -3.56 -3.38 -12.49
N ASP A 44 -4.47 -4.01 -13.23
CA ASP A 44 -5.72 -3.39 -13.68
C ASP A 44 -6.60 -2.99 -12.48
N GLN A 45 -6.73 -3.89 -11.48
CA GLN A 45 -7.46 -3.57 -10.25
C GLN A 45 -6.78 -2.47 -9.45
N ALA A 46 -5.46 -2.52 -9.29
CA ALA A 46 -4.71 -1.49 -8.58
C ALA A 46 -4.77 -0.15 -9.31
N THR A 47 -4.76 -0.13 -10.65
CA THR A 47 -4.85 1.09 -11.45
C THR A 47 -6.23 1.72 -11.35
N LYS A 48 -7.29 0.93 -11.51
CA LYS A 48 -8.68 1.41 -11.31
C LYS A 48 -8.93 1.93 -9.90
N ASP A 49 -8.39 1.23 -8.89
CA ASP A 49 -8.51 1.64 -7.49
C ASP A 49 -7.67 2.87 -7.20
N LYS A 50 -6.48 3.00 -7.82
CA LYS A 50 -5.61 4.18 -7.69
C LYS A 50 -6.25 5.43 -8.31
N GLU A 51 -6.86 5.34 -9.49
CA GLU A 51 -7.61 6.46 -10.07
C GLU A 51 -8.72 6.94 -9.13
N ARG A 52 -9.50 5.99 -8.58
CA ARG A 52 -10.56 6.30 -7.61
C ARG A 52 -9.99 6.89 -6.31
N ALA A 53 -8.87 6.35 -5.84
CA ALA A 53 -8.19 6.82 -4.63
C ALA A 53 -7.55 8.19 -4.83
N GLU A 54 -7.07 8.54 -6.03
CA GLU A 54 -6.55 9.87 -6.37
C GLU A 54 -7.69 10.90 -6.44
N GLU A 55 -8.83 10.56 -7.05
CA GLU A 55 -10.02 11.43 -7.02
C GLU A 55 -10.53 11.66 -5.60
N GLN A 56 -10.59 10.59 -4.79
CA GLN A 56 -10.99 10.70 -3.38
C GLN A 56 -9.93 11.41 -2.53
N LYS A 57 -8.62 11.19 -2.77
CA LYS A 57 -7.54 11.90 -2.09
C LYS A 57 -7.58 13.38 -2.38
N ALA A 58 -7.83 13.80 -3.61
CA ALA A 58 -7.95 15.22 -3.94
C ALA A 58 -9.14 15.88 -3.21
N ALA A 59 -10.27 15.16 -3.08
CA ALA A 59 -11.41 15.60 -2.28
C ALA A 59 -11.10 15.61 -0.78
N TYR A 60 -10.31 14.65 -0.29
CA TYR A 60 -9.91 14.54 1.11
C TYR A 60 -8.81 15.54 1.49
N GLU A 61 -7.80 15.81 0.66
CA GLU A 61 -6.80 16.87 0.88
C GLU A 61 -7.48 18.23 0.98
N LYS A 62 -8.46 18.50 0.10
CA LYS A 62 -9.22 19.76 0.14
C LYS A 62 -10.12 19.89 1.38
N LYS A 63 -10.44 18.77 2.04
CA LYS A 63 -11.24 18.73 3.28
C LYS A 63 -10.37 18.63 4.54
N SER A 64 -9.21 17.98 4.45
CA SER A 64 -8.21 17.84 5.51
C SER A 64 -7.42 19.13 5.71
N ALA A 65 -7.07 19.84 4.62
CA ALA A 65 -6.53 21.19 4.68
C ALA A 65 -7.53 22.22 5.27
N ARG A 66 -8.80 21.84 5.41
CA ARG A 66 -9.85 22.65 6.04
C ARG A 66 -10.22 22.20 7.45
N SER A 67 -9.66 21.10 7.96
CA SER A 67 -10.01 20.51 9.25
C SER A 67 -8.80 20.19 10.15
N SER A 68 -7.57 20.41 9.69
CA SER A 68 -6.36 20.30 10.52
C SER A 68 -5.77 21.69 10.75
N GLY A 69 -6.54 22.51 11.47
CA GLY A 69 -5.99 23.51 12.37
C GLY A 69 -6.10 22.96 13.79
N GLU A 70 -5.05 23.14 14.57
CA GLU A 70 -4.84 22.76 15.99
C GLU A 70 -4.35 21.32 16.30
N ASP A 71 -3.38 21.28 17.23
CA ASP A 71 -2.57 20.19 17.83
C ASP A 71 -1.40 19.65 16.97
N ASP A 72 -0.18 20.22 16.91
CA ASP A 72 0.85 20.67 17.88
C ASP A 72 1.88 19.60 18.34
N ASN A 73 3.17 20.00 18.34
CA ASN A 73 4.46 19.32 18.59
C ASN A 73 5.07 18.49 17.44
N GLY A 74 6.25 18.78 16.90
CA GLY A 74 7.24 19.83 17.17
C GLY A 74 8.58 19.41 16.52
N ASP A 75 9.26 20.36 15.86
CA ASP A 75 10.73 20.54 15.90
C ASP A 75 11.07 21.83 15.12
N GLU A 76 11.10 22.96 15.83
CA GLU A 76 12.02 24.05 15.54
C GLU A 76 13.34 23.68 16.23
N ASP A 77 14.48 23.70 15.53
CA ASP A 77 15.67 24.47 15.90
C ASP A 77 16.79 24.34 14.84
N ASP A 78 17.31 25.51 14.43
CA ASP A 78 18.57 25.88 13.72
C ASP A 78 18.96 25.26 12.35
#